data_AF-A0A515CXR8-F1
#
_entry.id   AF-A0A515CXR8-F1
#
_cell.length_a   1.000
_cell.length_b   1.000
_cell.length_c   1.000
_cell.angle_alpha   90.00
_cell.angle_beta   90.00
_cell.angle_gamma   90.00
#
_symmetry.space_group_name_H-M   'P 1'
#
loop_
_entity.id
_entity.type
_entity.pdbx_description
1 polymer ?
#
loop_
_entity_poly.entity_id
_entity_poly.type
_entity_poly.pdbx_seq_one_letter_code
_entity_poly.pdbx_strand_id
1 'polypeptide(L)' 'MNAQLTEIMRLITNLICTGTVTEVDRDNWLCRVKTGNDA' A
#
# COMPACT_ATOMS: atom_id res chain seq x y z
N MET A 1 16.59 -13.49 15.00
CA MET A 1 15.82 -12.25 14.74
C MET A 1 14.35 -12.58 14.99
N ASN A 2 13.63 -11.81 15.81
CA ASN A 2 12.24 -12.13 16.15
C ASN A 2 11.32 -11.84 14.96
N ALA A 3 10.81 -12.90 14.29
CA ALA A 3 9.98 -12.78 13.09
C ALA A 3 8.67 -11.99 13.34
N GLN A 4 8.11 -12.08 14.55
CA GLN A 4 6.90 -11.34 14.93
C GLN A 4 7.17 -9.83 14.95
N LEU A 5 8.34 -9.42 15.45
CA LEU A 5 8.74 -8.02 15.47
C LEU A 5 8.92 -7.47 14.05
N THR A 6 9.53 -8.23 13.15
CA THR A 6 9.69 -7.83 11.73
C THR A 6 8.33 -7.64 11.05
N GLU A 7 7.37 -8.53 11.29
CA GLU A 7 6.03 -8.42 10.71
C GLU A 7 5.25 -7.23 11.29
N ILE A 8 5.33 -6.97 12.60
CA ILE A 8 4.70 -5.81 13.22
C ILE A 8 5.23 -4.51 12.58
N MET A 9 6.55 -4.41 12.40
CA MET A 9 7.16 -3.26 11.73
C MET A 9 6.68 -3.12 10.28
N ARG A 10 6.57 -4.22 9.53
CA ARG A 10 6.04 -4.23 8.16
C ARG A 10 4.58 -3.79 8.10
N LEU A 11 3.75 -4.18 9.06
CA LEU A 11 2.35 -3.78 9.11
C LEU A 11 2.21 -2.29 9.43
N ILE A 12 2.98 -1.78 10.40
CA ILE A 12 2.97 -0.36 10.79
C ILE A 12 3.40 0.51 9.60
N THR A 13 4.45 0.13 8.87
CA THR A 13 4.92 0.94 7.72
C THR A 13 3.96 0.94 6.54
N ASN A 14 3.13 -0.11 6.38
CA ASN A 14 2.14 -0.20 5.30
C ASN A 14 0.77 0.34 5.68
N LEU A 15 0.55 0.75 6.93
CA LEU A 15 -0.72 1.32 7.39
C LEU A 15 -1.04 2.65 6.68
N ILE A 16 -0.01 3.44 6.37
CA ILE A 16 -0.14 4.69 5.62
C ILE A 16 0.87 4.65 4.48
N CYS A 17 0.39 4.75 3.24
CA CYS A 17 1.22 4.75 2.04
C CYS A 17 0.80 5.87 1.08
N THR A 18 1.79 6.39 0.34
CA THR A 18 1.57 7.28 -0.80
C THR A 18 1.70 6.48 -2.10
N GLY A 19 1.01 6.90 -3.15
CA GLY A 19 1.03 6.21 -4.43
C GLY A 19 0.38 7.02 -5.55
N THR A 20 0.36 6.45 -6.75
CA THR A 20 -0.23 7.04 -7.95
C THR A 20 -1.47 6.25 -8.38
N VAL A 21 -2.58 6.93 -8.66
CA VAL A 21 -3.79 6.28 -9.18
C VAL A 21 -3.52 5.75 -10.59
N THR A 22 -3.75 4.46 -10.81
CA THR A 22 -3.55 3.81 -12.11
C THR A 22 -4.85 3.50 -12.84
N GLU A 23 -5.92 3.21 -12.09
CA GLU A 23 -7.24 2.87 -12.64
C GLU A 23 -8.33 3.51 -11.78
N VAL A 24 -9.43 3.92 -12.42
CA VAL A 24 -10.62 4.46 -11.75
C VAL A 24 -11.84 3.71 -12.25
N ASP A 25 -12.54 3.03 -11.34
CA ASP A 25 -13.83 2.42 -11.58
C ASP A 25 -14.93 3.43 -11.17
N ARG A 26 -15.57 4.03 -12.17
CA ARG A 26 -16.58 5.08 -11.97
C ARG A 26 -17.94 4.54 -11.56
N ASP A 27 -18.23 3.29 -11.89
CA ASP A 27 -19.52 2.67 -11.54
C ASP A 27 -19.54 2.35 -10.05
N ASN A 28 -18.39 1.91 -9.51
CA ASN A 28 -18.23 1.57 -8.09
C ASN A 28 -17.59 2.69 -7.24
N TRP A 29 -17.19 3.82 -7.84
CA TRP A 29 -16.49 4.93 -7.17
C TRP A 29 -15.20 4.49 -6.46
N LEU A 30 -14.47 3.56 -7.08
CA LEU A 30 -13.21 3.02 -6.56
C LEU A 30 -12.03 3.43 -7.44
N CYS A 31 -10.84 3.43 -6.85
CA CYS A 31 -9.60 3.60 -7.59
C CYS A 31 -8.55 2.57 -7.20
N ARG A 32 -7.73 2.16 -8.16
CA ARG A 32 -6.53 1.37 -7.92
C ARG A 32 -5.36 2.32 -7.78
N VAL A 33 -4.63 2.19 -6.68
CA VAL A 33 -3.44 2.98 -6.41
C VAL A 33 -2.23 2.05 -6.46
N LYS A 34 -1.24 2.41 -7.28
CA LYS A 34 0.06 1.77 -7.30
C LYS A 34 0.93 2.44 -6.23
N THR A 35 1.43 1.64 -5.29
CA THR A 35 2.30 2.06 -4.19
C THR A 35 3.67 1.39 -4.33
N GLY A 36 4.70 2.00 -3.75
CA GLY A 36 6.10 1.56 -3.92
C GLY A 36 6.86 2.38 -4.98
N ASN A 37 8.19 2.26 -4.97
CA ASN A 37 9.07 3.01 -5.88
C ASN A 37 9.31 2.19 -7.16
N ASP A 38 9.13 2.79 -8.34
CA ASP A 38 9.42 2.21 -9.65
C ASP A 38 10.91 2.32 -10.04
N ALA A 39 11.81 2.31 -9.05
CA ALA A 39 13.26 2.48 -9.26
C ALA A 39 14.03 1.18 -8.99
#